data_AF-A0AAQ1CCK5-F1
#
_entry.id   AF-A0AAQ1CCK5-F1
#
_cell.length_a   1.000
_cell.length_b   1.000
_cell.length_c   1.000
_cell.angle_alpha   90.00
_cell.angle_beta   90.00
_cell.angle_gamma   90.00
#
_symmetry.space_group_name_H-M   'P 1'
#
loop_
_entity.id
_entity.type
_entity.pdbx_description
1 polymer ?
#
loop_
_entity_poly.entity_id
_entity_poly.type
_entity_poly.pdbx_seq_one_letter_code
_entity_poly.pdbx_strand_id
1 'polypeptide(L)'
;MINLLKSISVILQCFLLLSIFNLLSSFYLAYVELPTNDPKLIASHISSGVVISLIQVVPALIGLLLSIWLLDKTNTSKLFRKCCKYLAFLWLLFFPIGTFLGVKQLKRFKNT
;
A
#
# COMPACT_ATOMS: atom_id res chain seq x y z
N MET A 1 -19.35 -14.85 -6.82
CA MET A 1 -18.29 -15.02 -5.79
C MET A 1 -16.95 -14.41 -6.19
N ILE A 2 -16.35 -14.76 -7.34
CA ILE A 2 -15.01 -14.25 -7.72
C ILE A 2 -14.94 -12.72 -7.90
N ASN A 3 -16.01 -12.10 -8.43
CA ASN A 3 -16.07 -10.64 -8.55
C ASN A 3 -16.09 -9.93 -7.18
N LEU A 4 -16.70 -10.54 -6.16
CA LEU A 4 -16.67 -10.02 -4.79
C LEU A 4 -15.24 -10.06 -4.24
N LEU A 5 -14.52 -11.17 -4.43
CA LEU A 5 -13.12 -11.29 -4.01
C LEU A 5 -12.21 -10.27 -4.73
N LYS A 6 -12.46 -9.98 -6.01
CA LYS A 6 -11.75 -8.93 -6.75
C LYS A 6 -11.96 -7.56 -6.11
N SER A 7 -13.21 -7.21 -5.78
CA SER A 7 -13.51 -5.94 -5.10
C SER A 7 -12.86 -5.87 -3.72
N ILE A 8 -12.96 -6.92 -2.91
CA ILE A 8 -12.33 -7.00 -1.58
C ILE A 8 -10.81 -6.82 -1.69
N SER A 9 -10.18 -7.48 -2.67
CA SER A 9 -8.73 -7.36 -2.91
C SER A 9 -8.31 -5.92 -3.20
N VAL A 10 -9.07 -5.20 -4.02
CA VAL A 10 -8.79 -3.79 -4.33
C VAL A 10 -9.01 -2.90 -3.11
N ILE A 11 -10.12 -3.08 -2.38
CA ILE A 11 -10.42 -2.33 -1.15
C ILE A 11 -9.31 -2.51 -0.12
N LEU A 12 -8.85 -3.74 0.08
CA LEU A 12 -7.74 -4.03 0.97
C LEU A 12 -6.45 -3.34 0.52
N GLN A 13 -6.12 -3.37 -0.77
CA GLN A 13 -4.95 -2.65 -1.28
C GLN A 13 -5.05 -1.12 -1.17
N CYS A 14 -6.26 -0.54 -1.13
CA CYS A 14 -6.41 0.90 -0.91
C CYS A 14 -5.90 1.35 0.47
N PHE A 15 -5.77 0.46 1.44
CA PHE A 15 -5.09 0.78 2.70
C PHE A 15 -3.63 1.19 2.50
N LEU A 16 -3.01 0.82 1.38
CA LEU A 16 -1.68 1.31 1.01
C LEU A 16 -1.67 2.83 0.78
N LEU A 17 -2.70 3.36 0.12
CA LEU A 17 -2.84 4.80 -0.09
C LEU A 17 -3.05 5.52 1.24
N LEU A 18 -3.87 4.94 2.11
CA LEU A 18 -4.10 5.45 3.46
C LEU A 18 -2.80 5.46 4.29
N SER A 19 -1.99 4.41 4.17
CA SER A 19 -0.69 4.29 4.83
C SER A 19 0.27 5.39 4.39
N ILE A 20 0.39 5.61 3.08
CA ILE A 20 1.23 6.68 2.52
C ILE A 20 0.72 8.06 2.99
N PHE A 21 -0.59 8.29 2.92
CA PHE A 21 -1.19 9.55 3.35
C PHE A 21 -0.90 9.86 4.82
N ASN A 22 -1.05 8.88 5.72
CA ASN A 22 -0.79 9.07 7.15
C ASN A 22 0.70 9.29 7.44
N LEU A 23 1.58 8.58 6.74
CA LEU A 23 3.03 8.78 6.85
C LEU A 23 3.41 10.22 6.45
N LEU A 24 2.94 10.68 5.28
CA LEU A 24 3.20 12.03 4.78
C LEU A 24 2.59 13.11 5.67
N SER A 25 1.37 12.90 6.15
CA SER A 25 0.70 13.83 7.08
C SER A 25 1.48 13.96 8.39
N SER A 26 2.06 12.87 8.87
CA SER A 26 2.88 12.88 10.09
C SER A 26 4.21 13.61 9.90
N PHE A 27 4.85 13.46 8.74
CA PHE A 27 6.02 14.27 8.39
C PHE A 27 5.68 15.75 8.24
N TYR A 28 4.52 16.06 7.68
CA TYR A 28 4.04 17.43 7.59
C TYR A 28 3.83 18.04 8.98
N LEU A 29 3.18 17.33 9.90
CA LEU A 29 3.02 17.79 11.29
C LEU A 29 4.37 17.99 11.98
N ALA A 30 5.29 17.04 11.83
CA ALA A 30 6.64 17.16 12.37
C ALA A 30 7.39 18.39 11.81
N TYR A 31 7.19 18.72 10.53
CA TYR A 31 7.76 19.92 9.91
C TYR A 31 7.15 21.22 10.46
N VAL A 32 5.83 21.27 10.62
CA VAL A 32 5.13 22.42 11.21
C VAL A 32 5.59 22.69 12.64
N GLU A 33 6.01 21.65 13.35
CA GLU A 33 6.47 21.70 14.74
C GLU A 33 7.96 22.03 14.89
N LEU A 34 8.72 22.16 13.79
CA LEU A 34 10.13 22.57 13.86
C LEU A 34 10.37 23.91 14.60
N PRO A 35 9.51 24.95 14.47
CA PRO A 35 9.71 26.22 15.15
C PRO A 35 9.58 26.15 16.67
N THR A 36 8.88 25.15 17.24
CA THR A 36 8.75 25.01 18.70
C THR A 36 10.04 24.47 19.33
N ASN A 37 10.96 23.95 18.51
CA ASN A 37 12.27 23.43 18.91
C ASN A 37 12.19 22.32 19.98
N ASP A 38 11.06 21.59 19.99
CA ASP A 38 10.78 20.49 20.91
C ASP A 38 11.04 19.13 20.22
N PRO A 39 12.26 18.56 20.34
CA PRO A 39 12.64 17.34 19.62
C PRO A 39 11.79 16.13 19.99
N LYS A 40 11.27 16.09 21.22
CA LYS A 40 10.38 15.02 21.69
C LYS A 40 9.05 15.02 20.94
N LEU A 41 8.50 16.20 20.66
CA LEU A 41 7.21 16.34 19.98
C LEU A 41 7.35 15.98 18.50
N ILE A 42 8.41 16.49 17.84
CA ILE A 42 8.76 16.13 16.46
C ILE A 42 8.94 14.62 16.31
N ALA A 43 9.71 14.00 17.21
CA ALA A 43 9.93 12.56 17.23
C ALA A 43 8.62 11.78 17.44
N SER A 44 7.68 12.31 18.23
CA SER A 44 6.39 11.67 18.48
C SER A 44 5.47 11.68 17.25
N HIS A 45 5.46 12.75 16.45
CA HIS A 45 4.73 12.80 15.20
C HIS A 45 5.30 11.79 14.20
N ILE A 46 6.63 11.75 14.05
CA ILE A 46 7.28 10.80 13.14
C ILE A 46 7.00 9.35 13.57
N SER A 47 7.19 9.02 14.85
CA SER A 47 7.04 7.66 15.34
C SER A 47 5.60 7.17 15.23
N SER A 48 4.60 8.00 15.61
CA SER A 48 3.19 7.66 15.47
C SER A 48 2.79 7.46 14.01
N GLY A 49 3.26 8.31 13.10
CA GLY A 49 3.04 8.17 11.66
C GLY A 49 3.56 6.86 11.10
N VAL A 50 4.79 6.50 11.45
CA VAL A 50 5.40 5.23 11.04
C VAL A 50 4.59 4.05 11.58
N VAL A 51 4.22 4.04 12.86
CA VAL A 51 3.43 2.94 13.45
C VAL A 51 2.06 2.78 12.79
N ILE A 52 1.32 3.87 12.62
CA ILE A 52 0.00 3.86 11.97
C ILE A 52 0.12 3.36 10.52
N SER A 53 1.13 3.85 9.79
CA SER A 53 1.38 3.42 8.41
C SER A 53 1.66 1.92 8.32
N LEU A 54 2.43 1.35 9.26
CA LEU A 54 2.75 -0.09 9.30
C LEU A 54 1.51 -0.95 9.56
N ILE A 55 0.66 -0.53 10.51
CA ILE A 55 -0.60 -1.22 10.79
C ILE A 55 -1.48 -1.29 9.53
N GLN A 56 -1.53 -0.20 8.76
CA GLN A 56 -2.33 -0.12 7.53
C GLN A 56 -1.72 -0.89 6.36
N VAL A 57 -0.40 -1.15 6.36
CA VAL A 57 0.24 -2.01 5.36
C VAL A 57 -0.19 -3.47 5.50
N VAL A 58 -0.53 -3.95 6.71
CA VAL A 58 -0.95 -5.35 6.94
C VAL A 58 -2.19 -5.75 6.13
N PRO A 59 -3.34 -5.05 6.20
CA PRO A 59 -4.49 -5.36 5.35
C PRO A 59 -4.17 -5.18 3.86
N ALA A 60 -3.32 -4.20 3.51
CA ALA A 60 -2.88 -4.02 2.13
C ALA A 60 -2.11 -5.23 1.59
N LEU A 61 -1.21 -5.83 2.39
CA LEU A 61 -0.47 -7.04 2.02
C LEU A 61 -1.41 -8.22 1.76
N ILE A 62 -2.45 -8.38 2.57
CA ILE A 62 -3.48 -9.41 2.35
C ILE A 62 -4.18 -9.16 1.01
N GLY A 63 -4.55 -7.91 0.73
CA GLY A 63 -5.12 -7.50 -0.56
C GLY A 63 -4.18 -7.80 -1.73
N LEU A 64 -2.88 -7.58 -1.58
CA LEU A 64 -1.85 -7.86 -2.59
C LEU A 64 -1.77 -9.36 -2.91
N LEU A 65 -1.59 -10.19 -1.88
CA LEU A 65 -1.52 -11.66 -2.04
C LEU A 65 -2.79 -12.20 -2.71
N LEU A 66 -3.96 -11.69 -2.30
CA LEU A 66 -5.24 -12.08 -2.90
C LEU A 66 -5.30 -11.69 -4.40
N SER A 67 -4.83 -10.50 -4.78
CA SER A 67 -4.83 -10.09 -6.18
C SER A 67 -3.88 -10.92 -7.04
N ILE A 68 -2.71 -11.27 -6.51
CA ILE A 68 -1.71 -12.12 -7.17
C ILE A 68 -2.36 -13.47 -7.48
N TRP A 69 -3.04 -14.08 -6.51
CA TRP A 69 -3.76 -15.34 -6.70
C TRP A 69 -4.94 -15.25 -7.67
N LEU A 70 -5.73 -14.16 -7.62
CA LEU A 70 -6.88 -13.94 -8.50
C LEU A 70 -6.48 -13.71 -9.97
N LEU A 71 -5.29 -13.15 -10.21
CA LEU A 71 -4.74 -12.95 -11.56
C LEU A 71 -4.47 -14.28 -12.28
N ASP A 72 -4.14 -15.36 -11.55
CA ASP A 72 -3.84 -16.66 -12.14
C ASP A 72 -5.10 -17.46 -12.51
N LYS A 73 -6.23 -17.22 -11.82
CA LYS A 73 -7.39 -18.12 -11.88
C LYS A 73 -8.52 -17.70 -12.82
N THR A 74 -8.52 -16.51 -13.44
CA THR A 74 -9.68 -16.05 -14.23
C THR A 74 -9.39 -15.11 -15.40
N ASN A 75 -10.33 -15.05 -16.34
CA ASN A 75 -10.50 -13.94 -17.29
C ASN A 75 -10.78 -12.64 -16.50
N THR A 76 -9.71 -11.97 -16.09
CA THR A 76 -9.76 -10.76 -15.27
C THR A 76 -10.20 -9.56 -16.09
N SER A 77 -11.10 -8.74 -15.55
CA SER A 77 -11.55 -7.53 -16.24
C SER A 77 -10.37 -6.57 -16.48
N LYS A 78 -10.41 -5.84 -17.59
CA LYS A 78 -9.40 -4.83 -17.94
C LYS A 78 -9.25 -3.78 -16.84
N LEU A 79 -10.35 -3.42 -16.17
CA LEU A 79 -10.37 -2.46 -15.07
C LEU A 79 -9.60 -2.96 -13.84
N PHE A 80 -9.88 -4.21 -13.40
CA PHE A 80 -9.18 -4.82 -12.27
C PHE A 80 -7.67 -4.91 -12.51
N ARG A 81 -7.27 -5.34 -13.73
CA ARG A 81 -5.84 -5.38 -14.10
C ARG A 81 -5.19 -3.99 -14.02
N LYS A 82 -5.84 -2.94 -14.54
CA LYS A 82 -5.33 -1.57 -14.46
C LYS A 82 -5.14 -1.12 -13.01
N CYS A 83 -6.17 -1.26 -12.16
CA CYS A 83 -6.09 -0.88 -10.75
C CYS A 83 -4.96 -1.62 -10.02
N CYS A 84 -4.88 -2.94 -10.18
CA CYS A 84 -3.82 -3.74 -9.57
C CYS A 84 -2.42 -3.35 -10.09
N LYS A 85 -2.27 -2.98 -11.37
CA LYS A 85 -0.98 -2.51 -11.90
C LYS A 85 -0.55 -1.19 -11.24
N TYR A 86 -1.46 -0.22 -11.08
CA TYR A 86 -1.17 1.03 -10.38
C TYR A 86 -0.77 0.78 -8.92
N LEU A 87 -1.52 -0.06 -8.22
CA LEU A 87 -1.24 -0.42 -6.83
C LEU A 87 0.09 -1.18 -6.68
N ALA A 88 0.43 -2.04 -7.64
CA ALA A 88 1.71 -2.76 -7.66
C ALA A 88 2.93 -1.82 -7.78
N PHE A 89 2.80 -0.69 -8.48
CA PHE A 89 3.86 0.33 -8.52
C PHE A 89 4.01 1.03 -7.16
N LEU A 90 2.91 1.34 -6.49
CA LEU A 90 2.96 1.95 -5.16
C LEU A 90 3.62 1.01 -4.12
N TRP A 91 3.47 -0.30 -4.28
CA TRP A 91 4.17 -1.30 -3.44
C TRP A 91 5.70 -1.23 -3.54
N LEU A 92 6.26 -0.69 -4.61
CA LEU A 92 7.71 -0.55 -4.76
C LEU A 92 8.31 0.39 -3.72
N LEU A 93 7.52 1.33 -3.20
CA LEU A 93 7.92 2.29 -2.16
C LEU A 93 8.13 1.62 -0.79
N PHE A 94 7.54 0.44 -0.58
CA PHE A 94 7.60 -0.28 0.70
C PHE A 94 8.69 -1.37 0.67
N PHE A 95 9.93 -0.97 0.91
CA PHE A 95 11.08 -1.89 0.96
C PHE A 95 11.17 -2.63 2.31
N PRO A 96 11.62 -3.90 2.35
CA PRO A 96 11.94 -4.78 1.22
C PRO A 96 10.76 -5.64 0.74
N ILE A 97 9.84 -6.02 1.64
CA ILE A 97 8.81 -7.03 1.38
C ILE A 97 7.79 -6.56 0.34
N GLY A 98 7.34 -5.31 0.46
CA GLY A 98 6.40 -4.70 -0.47
C GLY A 98 6.96 -4.65 -1.89
N THR A 99 8.21 -4.23 -2.04
CA THR A 99 8.91 -4.19 -3.32
C THR A 99 8.97 -5.58 -3.97
N PHE A 100 9.38 -6.62 -3.23
CA PHE A 100 9.46 -7.98 -3.75
C PHE A 100 8.12 -8.48 -4.30
N LEU A 101 7.04 -8.30 -3.53
CA LEU A 101 5.71 -8.75 -3.93
C LEU A 101 5.11 -7.89 -5.05
N GLY A 102 5.34 -6.57 -5.04
CA GLY A 102 4.93 -5.65 -6.10
C GLY A 102 5.58 -6.00 -7.44
N VAL A 103 6.90 -6.27 -7.44
CA VAL A 103 7.61 -6.74 -8.64
C VAL A 103 7.06 -8.09 -9.10
N LYS A 104 6.77 -9.02 -8.19
CA LYS A 104 6.17 -10.32 -8.54
C LYS A 104 4.82 -10.13 -9.23
N GLN A 105 3.99 -9.20 -8.76
CA GLN A 105 2.71 -8.88 -9.39
C GLN A 105 2.90 -8.21 -10.76
N LEU A 106 3.84 -7.26 -10.90
CA LEU A 106 4.16 -6.59 -12.16
C LEU A 106 4.67 -7.57 -13.23
N LYS A 107 5.54 -8.53 -12.85
CA LYS A 107 6.02 -9.57 -13.77
C LYS A 107 4.88 -10.41 -14.34
N ARG A 108 3.82 -10.68 -13.55
CA ARG A 108 2.64 -11.41 -14.02
C ARG A 108 1.86 -10.64 -15.08
N PHE A 109 1.83 -9.30 -15.00
CA PHE A 109 1.22 -8.47 -16.03
C PHE A 109 2.04 -8.37 -17.31
N LYS A 110 3.36 -8.63 -17.29
CA LYS A 110 4.21 -8.63 -18.49
C LYS A 110 4.14 -9.95 -19.26
N ASN A 111 3.83 -11.04 -18.57
CA ASN A 111 3.74 -12.40 -19.13
C ASN A 111 2.32 -12.79 -19.57
N THR A 112 1.36 -11.86 -19.59
CA THR A 112 -0.03 -12.07 -20.06
C THR A 112 -0.42 -11.01 -21.07
#